data_AF-A0A3N0A166-F1
#
_entry.id   AF-A0A3N0A166-F1
#
_cell.length_a   1.000
_cell.length_b   1.000
_cell.length_c   1.000
_cell.angle_alpha   90.00
_cell.angle_beta   90.00
_cell.angle_gamma   90.00
#
_symmetry.space_group_name_H-M   'P 1'
#
loop_
_entity.id
_entity.type
_entity.pdbx_description
1 polymer ?
#
loop_
_entity_poly.entity_id
_entity_poly.type
_entity_poly.pdbx_seq_one_letter_code
_entity_poly.pdbx_strand_id
1 'polypeptide(L)'
;MPLRIFEPRYKQLVDDCMLGDGQFGVCLADQGNTVDGWEAPHMVGTVAKITKCTDASPDGMQLQLETIGRNPFCITRMIPPSIARPPDYDPHSIQGHHAVSRINEEAGSGKMYLQAEVEMLQEIDGSVSLIQWENLVELWKRKIIAGAPQPVEPHALDHVLEQYYLLTETPTTDYVYSLAALGASSPQELQPILESKTLEELVQNVEVLLE
;
A
#
# COMPACT_ATOMS: atom_id res chain seq x y z
N MET A 1 6.58 5.25 0.32
CA MET A 1 5.71 5.26 1.52
C MET A 1 6.56 5.06 2.78
N PRO A 2 6.49 5.96 3.77
CA PRO A 2 7.10 5.76 5.07
C PRO A 2 6.29 4.76 5.92
N LEU A 3 6.94 3.85 6.63
CA LEU A 3 6.29 2.92 7.56
C LEU A 3 6.96 2.97 8.93
N ARG A 4 6.16 2.90 9.99
CA ARG A 4 6.65 2.82 11.37
C ARG A 4 6.38 1.44 11.92
N ILE A 5 7.43 0.68 12.19
CA ILE A 5 7.35 -0.71 12.63
C ILE A 5 7.71 -0.79 14.12
N PHE A 6 6.77 -1.25 14.94
CA PHE A 6 6.96 -1.38 16.38
C PHE A 6 6.57 -2.77 16.92
N GLU A 7 5.61 -3.46 16.27
CA GLU A 7 5.21 -4.81 16.67
C GLU A 7 6.33 -5.84 16.39
N PRO A 8 6.59 -6.80 17.32
CA PRO A 8 7.62 -7.82 17.14
C PRO A 8 7.48 -8.64 15.86
N ARG A 9 6.26 -8.95 15.42
CA ARG A 9 6.04 -9.75 14.20
C ARG A 9 6.55 -9.07 12.94
N TYR A 10 6.37 -7.76 12.85
CA TYR A 10 6.80 -6.99 11.69
C TYR A 10 8.28 -6.64 11.77
N LYS A 11 8.87 -6.55 12.97
CA LYS A 11 10.33 -6.51 13.11
C LYS A 11 10.97 -7.77 12.56
N GLN A 12 10.43 -8.95 12.89
CA GLN A 12 10.90 -10.21 12.32
C GLN A 12 10.80 -10.20 10.78
N LEU A 13 9.66 -9.74 10.22
CA LEU A 13 9.53 -9.57 8.77
C LEU A 13 10.63 -8.67 8.20
N VAL A 14 10.87 -7.51 8.80
CA VAL A 14 11.90 -6.58 8.32
C VAL A 14 13.29 -7.19 8.41
N ASP A 15 13.63 -7.89 9.50
CA ASP A 15 14.90 -8.58 9.65
C ASP A 15 15.08 -9.63 8.54
N ASP A 16 14.04 -10.42 8.26
CA ASP A 16 14.03 -11.40 7.18
C ASP A 16 14.21 -10.74 5.80
N CYS A 17 13.53 -9.62 5.55
CA CYS A 17 13.71 -8.83 4.33
C CYS A 17 15.14 -8.33 4.19
N MET A 18 15.72 -7.77 5.24
CA MET A 18 17.08 -7.18 5.22
C MET A 18 18.17 -8.24 5.04
N LEU A 19 17.92 -9.49 5.46
CA LEU A 19 18.79 -10.65 5.16
C LEU A 19 18.63 -11.16 3.73
N GLY A 20 17.49 -10.88 3.10
CA GLY A 20 17.18 -11.24 1.72
C GLY A 20 17.37 -10.08 0.74
N ASP A 21 16.36 -9.85 -0.10
CA ASP A 21 16.36 -8.83 -1.13
C ASP A 21 15.69 -7.52 -0.68
N GLY A 22 15.38 -7.34 0.60
CA GLY A 22 14.74 -6.13 1.13
C GLY A 22 13.33 -5.89 0.61
N GLN A 23 12.60 -6.93 0.20
CA GLN A 23 11.23 -6.81 -0.32
C GLN A 23 10.19 -7.52 0.58
N PHE A 24 8.98 -6.96 0.60
CA PHE A 24 7.79 -7.59 1.20
C PHE A 24 6.53 -7.16 0.46
N GLY A 25 5.45 -7.94 0.60
CA GLY A 25 4.15 -7.58 0.05
C GLY A 25 3.38 -6.59 0.93
N VAL A 26 2.78 -5.57 0.32
CA VAL A 26 1.82 -4.67 0.97
C VAL A 26 0.45 -4.90 0.34
N CYS A 27 -0.53 -5.22 1.16
CA CYS A 27 -1.92 -5.37 0.74
C CYS A 27 -2.81 -4.46 1.60
N LEU A 28 -3.94 -4.05 1.04
CA LEU A 28 -5.01 -3.45 1.84
C LEU A 28 -5.58 -4.49 2.81
N ALA A 29 -5.89 -4.09 4.04
CA ALA A 29 -6.54 -4.99 5.01
C ALA A 29 -8.01 -5.22 4.64
N ASP A 30 -8.42 -6.48 4.60
CA ASP A 30 -9.81 -6.90 4.45
C ASP A 30 -10.46 -7.03 5.83
N GLN A 31 -11.13 -5.95 6.26
CA GLN A 31 -11.71 -5.84 7.60
C GLN A 31 -12.78 -6.90 7.93
N GLY A 32 -13.28 -7.64 6.92
CA GLY A 32 -14.24 -8.72 7.11
C GLY A 32 -13.64 -10.10 7.37
N ASN A 33 -12.33 -10.25 7.15
CA ASN A 33 -11.68 -11.57 7.09
C ASN A 33 -10.47 -11.65 8.01
N THR A 34 -10.21 -12.86 8.52
CA THR A 34 -9.04 -13.12 9.38
C THR A 34 -8.35 -14.43 9.00
N VAL A 35 -7.05 -14.48 9.30
CA VAL A 35 -6.22 -15.67 9.22
C VAL A 35 -5.66 -15.90 10.62
N ASP A 36 -6.16 -16.93 11.30
CA ASP A 36 -5.83 -17.22 12.71
C ASP A 36 -5.98 -16.01 13.65
N GLY A 37 -7.03 -15.21 13.42
CA GLY A 37 -7.34 -14.00 14.19
C GLY A 37 -6.55 -12.74 13.81
N TRP A 38 -5.56 -12.86 12.93
CA TRP A 38 -4.91 -11.71 12.30
C TRP A 38 -5.75 -11.18 11.16
N GLU A 39 -5.73 -9.87 10.89
CA GLU A 39 -6.44 -9.27 9.77
C GLU A 39 -5.95 -9.89 8.44
N ALA A 40 -6.89 -10.36 7.63
CA ALA A 40 -6.57 -10.89 6.31
C ALA A 40 -6.31 -9.74 5.33
N PRO A 41 -5.45 -9.94 4.32
CA PRO A 41 -5.28 -8.97 3.24
C PRO A 41 -6.32 -9.16 2.13
N HIS A 42 -6.56 -8.11 1.35
CA HIS A 42 -7.08 -8.23 -0.01
C HIS A 42 -6.14 -9.12 -0.86
N MET A 43 -6.72 -9.73 -1.89
CA MET A 43 -6.00 -10.72 -2.73
C MET A 43 -4.98 -10.09 -3.67
N VAL A 44 -5.09 -8.80 -3.98
CA VAL A 44 -4.13 -8.08 -4.81
C VAL A 44 -3.40 -7.04 -3.97
N GLY A 45 -2.08 -7.03 -4.08
CA GLY A 45 -1.18 -6.12 -3.39
C GLY A 45 -0.01 -5.68 -4.26
N THR A 46 0.91 -4.92 -3.67
CA THR A 46 2.10 -4.41 -4.34
C THR A 46 3.36 -4.84 -3.60
N VAL A 47 4.36 -5.32 -4.33
CA VAL A 47 5.68 -5.55 -3.75
C VAL A 47 6.29 -4.21 -3.36
N ALA A 48 6.67 -4.07 -2.09
CA ALA A 48 7.38 -2.91 -1.57
C ALA A 48 8.85 -3.26 -1.37
N LYS A 49 9.74 -2.41 -1.90
CA LYS A 49 11.19 -2.49 -1.68
C LYS A 49 11.59 -1.50 -0.59
N ILE A 50 12.28 -1.96 0.43
CA ILE A 50 12.90 -1.12 1.46
C ILE A 50 14.06 -0.36 0.83
N THR A 51 14.00 0.97 0.86
CA THR A 51 15.08 1.86 0.40
C THR A 51 15.91 2.38 1.57
N LYS A 52 15.31 2.46 2.76
CA LYS A 52 15.97 2.92 3.97
C LYS A 52 15.29 2.30 5.19
N CYS A 53 16.09 1.90 6.17
CA CYS A 53 15.66 1.41 7.47
C CYS A 53 16.51 2.10 8.54
N THR A 54 15.87 2.80 9.47
CA THR A 54 16.53 3.55 10.54
C THR A 54 15.78 3.40 11.85
N ASP A 55 16.47 3.48 12.98
CA ASP A 55 15.82 3.54 14.28
C ASP A 55 14.98 4.83 14.41
N ALA A 56 13.70 4.66 14.73
CA ALA A 56 12.75 5.75 15.00
C ALA A 56 12.78 6.18 16.48
N SER A 57 13.37 5.37 17.35
CA SER A 57 13.50 5.63 18.78
C SER A 57 14.90 5.26 19.29
N PRO A 58 15.47 5.98 20.28
CA PRO A 58 16.83 5.72 20.77
C PRO A 58 17.03 4.33 21.41
N ASP A 59 15.95 3.68 21.80
CA ASP A 59 15.95 2.33 22.37
C ASP A 59 15.98 1.23 21.30
N GLY A 60 15.93 1.56 20.01
CA GLY A 60 15.87 0.61 18.89
C GLY A 60 14.54 -0.16 18.80
N MET A 61 13.54 0.21 19.61
CA MET A 61 12.27 -0.52 19.68
C MET A 61 11.30 -0.15 18.56
N GLN A 62 11.62 0.85 17.74
CA GLN A 62 10.78 1.25 16.63
C GLN A 62 11.66 1.53 15.42
N LEU A 63 11.27 0.98 14.27
CA LEU A 63 11.95 1.20 13.01
C LEU A 63 11.13 2.16 12.15
N GLN A 64 11.81 3.07 11.48
CA GLN A 64 11.29 3.89 10.40
C GLN A 64 11.80 3.31 9.08
N LEU A 65 10.88 2.88 8.22
CA LEU A 65 11.18 2.44 6.87
C LEU A 65 10.81 3.51 5.87
N GLU A 66 11.60 3.64 4.82
CA GLU A 66 11.19 4.22 3.56
C GLU A 66 11.10 3.10 2.53
N THR A 67 9.99 3.07 1.79
CA THR A 67 9.71 2.04 0.79
C THR A 67 9.25 2.65 -0.53
N ILE A 68 9.48 1.91 -1.61
CA ILE A 68 8.97 2.22 -2.94
C ILE A 68 8.22 1.01 -3.50
N GLY A 69 7.09 1.29 -4.15
CA GLY A 69 6.32 0.28 -4.86
C GLY A 69 7.11 -0.28 -6.05
N ARG A 70 6.86 -1.55 -6.32
CA ARG A 70 7.34 -2.29 -7.49
C ARG A 70 6.12 -2.89 -8.17
N ASN A 71 6.19 -4.17 -8.53
CA ASN A 71 5.15 -4.82 -9.31
C ASN A 71 3.95 -5.21 -8.43
N PRO A 72 2.74 -5.12 -8.99
CA PRO A 72 1.56 -5.69 -8.37
C PRO A 72 1.65 -7.22 -8.38
N PHE A 73 0.96 -7.87 -7.44
CA PHE A 73 0.86 -9.32 -7.35
C PHE A 73 -0.54 -9.74 -6.91
N CYS A 74 -0.92 -10.97 -7.27
CA CYS A 74 -2.11 -11.63 -6.77
C CYS A 74 -1.72 -12.80 -5.85
N ILE A 75 -2.35 -12.90 -4.69
CA ILE A 75 -2.16 -14.00 -3.75
C ILE A 75 -2.82 -15.26 -4.33
N THR A 76 -2.03 -16.33 -4.50
CA THR A 76 -2.53 -17.64 -4.95
C THR A 76 -2.76 -18.59 -3.78
N ARG A 77 -1.96 -18.46 -2.72
CA ARG A 77 -2.12 -19.25 -1.48
C ARG A 77 -1.66 -18.46 -0.26
N MET A 78 -2.53 -18.37 0.74
CA MET A 78 -2.18 -17.82 2.05
C MET A 78 -1.44 -18.87 2.90
N ILE A 79 -0.39 -18.44 3.59
CA ILE A 79 0.36 -19.23 4.56
C ILE A 79 0.23 -18.52 5.92
N PRO A 80 -0.46 -19.11 6.91
CA PRO A 80 -0.68 -18.48 8.20
C PRO A 80 0.63 -18.32 8.98
N PRO A 81 0.71 -17.33 9.91
CA PRO A 81 1.83 -17.23 10.82
C PRO A 81 1.90 -18.45 11.75
N SER A 82 3.07 -18.69 12.34
CA SER A 82 3.31 -19.78 13.29
C SER A 82 2.47 -19.71 14.56
N ILE A 83 1.91 -18.54 14.86
CA ILE A 83 1.11 -18.29 16.06
C ILE A 83 -0.17 -17.55 15.69
N ALA A 84 -1.30 -18.03 16.23
CA ALA A 84 -2.57 -17.32 16.16
C ALA A 84 -2.52 -16.03 16.99
N ARG A 85 -3.40 -15.07 16.67
CA ARG A 85 -3.54 -13.84 17.44
C ARG A 85 -4.02 -14.15 18.86
N PRO A 86 -3.27 -13.76 19.90
CA PRO A 86 -3.75 -13.90 21.27
C PRO A 86 -5.02 -13.04 21.49
N PRO A 87 -6.05 -13.53 22.23
CA PRO A 87 -7.30 -12.80 22.42
C PRO A 87 -7.13 -11.41 23.05
N ASP A 88 -6.23 -11.29 24.03
CA ASP A 88 -5.94 -10.04 24.75
C ASP A 88 -4.73 -9.29 24.15
N TYR A 89 -4.41 -9.53 22.87
CA TYR A 89 -3.26 -8.91 22.23
C TYR A 89 -3.50 -7.43 21.95
N ASP A 90 -2.76 -6.59 22.67
CA ASP A 90 -2.62 -5.16 22.40
C ASP A 90 -1.28 -4.86 21.70
N PRO A 91 -1.27 -4.52 20.39
CA PRO A 91 -0.06 -4.19 19.64
C PRO A 91 0.63 -2.90 20.10
N HIS A 92 -0.05 -2.04 20.88
CA HIS A 92 0.53 -0.78 21.37
C HIS A 92 1.11 -0.91 22.79
N SER A 93 0.97 -2.07 23.43
CA SER A 93 1.52 -2.32 24.77
C SER A 93 2.80 -3.15 24.74
N ILE A 94 3.70 -2.83 25.67
CA ILE A 94 4.91 -3.64 25.94
C ILE A 94 4.53 -5.07 26.38
N GLN A 95 3.42 -5.21 27.13
CA GLN A 95 2.94 -6.52 27.57
C GLN A 95 2.48 -7.39 26.38
N GLY A 96 1.74 -6.80 25.43
CA GLY A 96 1.33 -7.49 24.21
C GLY A 96 2.54 -7.91 23.37
N HIS A 97 3.54 -7.04 23.25
CA HIS A 97 4.80 -7.38 22.55
C HIS A 97 5.49 -8.58 23.20
N HIS A 98 5.69 -8.56 24.52
CA HIS A 98 6.31 -9.68 25.24
C HIS A 98 5.48 -10.97 25.20
N ALA A 99 4.15 -10.87 25.22
CA ALA A 99 3.27 -12.03 25.13
C ALA A 99 3.44 -12.74 23.79
N VAL A 100 3.41 -12.00 22.67
CA VAL A 100 3.56 -12.57 21.33
C VAL A 100 4.96 -13.17 21.12
N SER A 101 6.03 -12.50 21.55
CA SER A 101 7.38 -13.05 21.44
C SER A 101 7.52 -14.37 22.21
N ARG A 102 7.00 -14.42 23.45
CA ARG A 102 7.08 -15.64 24.29
C ARG A 102 6.30 -16.80 23.69
N ILE A 103 5.08 -16.56 23.20
CA ILE A 103 4.28 -17.60 22.55
C ILE A 103 5.01 -18.15 21.32
N ASN A 104 5.67 -17.28 20.53
CA ASN A 104 6.45 -17.73 19.38
C ASN A 104 7.66 -18.58 19.79
N GLU A 105 8.39 -18.18 20.84
CA GLU A 105 9.52 -18.95 21.37
C GLU A 105 9.07 -20.35 21.86
N GLU A 106 7.95 -20.42 22.59
CA GLU A 106 7.36 -21.68 23.06
C GLU A 106 6.87 -22.57 21.90
N ALA A 107 6.37 -21.97 20.82
CA ALA A 107 5.89 -22.66 19.63
C ALA A 107 7.01 -23.13 18.66
N GLY A 108 8.28 -22.85 18.96
CA GLY A 108 9.42 -23.29 18.15
C GLY A 108 9.96 -22.25 17.16
N SER A 109 9.69 -20.95 17.39
CA SER A 109 10.30 -19.82 16.68
C SER A 109 10.03 -19.77 15.17
N GLY A 110 8.77 -19.95 14.76
CA GLY A 110 8.36 -19.77 13.38
C GLY A 110 8.20 -18.29 12.96
N LYS A 111 7.62 -18.07 11.78
CA LYS A 111 7.33 -16.74 11.24
C LYS A 111 6.03 -16.19 11.87
N MET A 112 6.12 -15.08 12.59
CA MET A 112 4.98 -14.47 13.29
C MET A 112 4.08 -13.63 12.38
N TYR A 113 4.45 -13.44 11.10
CA TYR A 113 3.76 -12.61 10.13
C TYR A 113 3.14 -13.48 9.01
N LEU A 114 2.12 -12.95 8.34
CA LEU A 114 1.47 -13.63 7.22
C LEU A 114 2.43 -13.79 6.04
N GLN A 115 2.41 -14.98 5.45
CA GLN A 115 3.18 -15.30 4.26
C GLN A 115 2.22 -15.68 3.13
N ALA A 116 2.65 -15.58 1.88
CA ALA A 116 1.82 -15.96 0.75
C ALA A 116 2.66 -16.47 -0.42
N GLU A 117 2.11 -17.42 -1.17
CA GLU A 117 2.52 -17.67 -2.55
C GLU A 117 1.77 -16.70 -3.45
N VAL A 118 2.49 -16.06 -4.37
CA VAL A 118 1.96 -14.97 -5.19
C VAL A 118 2.29 -15.19 -6.65
N GLU A 119 1.41 -14.69 -7.51
CA GLU A 119 1.66 -14.53 -8.94
C GLU A 119 1.91 -13.05 -9.22
N MET A 120 3.04 -12.74 -9.85
CA MET A 120 3.37 -11.37 -10.24
C MET A 120 2.46 -10.95 -11.40
N LEU A 121 1.77 -9.82 -11.23
CA LEU A 121 0.95 -9.25 -12.29
C LEU A 121 1.84 -8.45 -13.24
N GLN A 122 1.50 -8.51 -14.53
CA GLN A 122 2.21 -7.74 -15.54
C GLN A 122 1.87 -6.25 -15.41
N GLU A 123 2.84 -5.41 -15.76
CA GLU A 123 2.59 -3.97 -15.88
C GLU A 123 1.60 -3.72 -17.01
N ILE A 124 0.69 -2.77 -16.80
CA ILE A 124 -0.27 -2.37 -17.81
C ILE A 124 0.48 -1.51 -18.84
N ASP A 125 0.81 -2.13 -19.97
CA ASP A 125 1.41 -1.47 -21.11
C ASP A 125 0.34 -0.81 -21.99
N GLY A 126 0.60 0.42 -22.41
CA GLY A 126 -0.24 1.13 -23.36
C GLY A 126 0.00 2.64 -23.37
N SER A 127 -0.59 3.31 -24.34
CA SER A 127 -0.56 4.77 -24.44
C SER A 127 -1.89 5.35 -24.02
N VAL A 128 -1.88 6.21 -23.01
CA VAL A 128 -3.02 7.08 -22.70
C VAL A 128 -3.05 8.17 -23.76
N SER A 129 -4.20 8.39 -24.42
CA SER A 129 -4.30 9.52 -25.35
C SER A 129 -4.35 10.84 -24.58
N LEU A 130 -3.85 11.93 -25.18
CA LEU A 130 -3.91 13.26 -24.56
C LEU A 130 -5.35 13.65 -24.18
N ILE A 131 -6.33 13.31 -25.02
CA ILE A 131 -7.75 13.60 -24.76
C ILE A 131 -8.24 12.88 -23.50
N GLN A 132 -7.91 11.59 -23.34
CA GLN A 132 -8.27 10.84 -22.12
C GLN A 132 -7.59 11.43 -20.89
N TRP A 133 -6.31 11.80 -21.01
CA TRP A 133 -5.57 12.39 -19.92
C TRP A 133 -6.15 13.74 -19.46
N GLU A 134 -6.44 14.64 -20.41
CA GLU A 134 -7.07 15.93 -20.12
C GLU A 134 -8.43 15.76 -19.43
N ASN A 135 -9.23 14.78 -19.87
CA ASN A 135 -10.49 14.45 -19.21
C ASN A 135 -10.29 14.00 -17.76
N LEU A 136 -9.34 13.10 -17.49
CA LEU A 136 -9.03 12.64 -16.13
C LEU A 136 -8.57 13.80 -15.24
N VAL A 137 -7.71 14.69 -15.76
CA VAL A 137 -7.25 15.88 -15.02
C VAL A 137 -8.41 16.81 -14.69
N GLU A 138 -9.34 17.02 -15.62
CA GLU A 138 -10.53 17.84 -15.38
C GLU A 138 -11.48 17.21 -14.35
N LEU A 139 -11.70 15.89 -14.39
CA LEU A 139 -12.45 15.18 -13.36
C LEU A 139 -11.77 15.34 -11.99
N TRP A 140 -10.46 15.13 -11.92
CA TRP A 140 -9.69 15.33 -10.70
C TRP A 140 -9.85 16.75 -10.14
N LYS A 141 -9.68 17.78 -10.97
CA LYS A 141 -9.88 19.18 -10.54
C LYS A 141 -11.28 19.39 -9.96
N ARG A 142 -12.32 18.88 -10.62
CA ARG A 142 -13.71 18.99 -10.15
C ARG A 142 -13.92 18.30 -8.81
N LYS A 143 -13.44 17.06 -8.65
CA LYS A 143 -13.54 16.31 -7.38
C LYS A 143 -12.85 17.06 -6.24
N ILE A 144 -11.63 17.53 -6.45
CA ILE A 144 -10.88 18.27 -5.41
C ILE A 144 -11.58 19.57 -5.03
N ILE A 145 -12.10 20.33 -6.00
CA ILE A 145 -12.88 21.56 -5.72
C ILE A 145 -14.16 21.22 -4.94
N ALA A 146 -14.89 20.18 -5.34
CA ALA A 146 -16.13 19.78 -4.69
C ALA A 146 -15.92 19.27 -3.25
N GLY A 147 -14.80 18.59 -2.98
CA GLY A 147 -14.44 18.08 -1.66
C GLY A 147 -13.75 19.10 -0.76
N ALA A 148 -13.37 20.27 -1.28
CA ALA A 148 -12.61 21.25 -0.51
C ALA A 148 -13.48 21.97 0.53
N PRO A 149 -13.01 22.12 1.79
CA PRO A 149 -13.76 22.83 2.83
C PRO A 149 -13.81 24.36 2.60
N GLN A 150 -12.95 24.88 1.72
CA GLN A 150 -12.85 26.29 1.36
C GLN A 150 -12.68 26.40 -0.16
N PRO A 151 -13.06 27.56 -0.76
CA PRO A 151 -12.84 27.79 -2.18
C PRO A 151 -11.37 27.58 -2.56
N VAL A 152 -11.13 26.77 -3.59
CA VAL A 152 -9.80 26.49 -4.12
C VAL A 152 -9.50 27.50 -5.21
N GLU A 153 -8.37 28.20 -5.10
CA GLU A 153 -7.89 29.10 -6.14
C GLU A 153 -7.55 28.32 -7.42
N PRO A 154 -7.92 28.80 -8.62
CA PRO A 154 -7.75 28.05 -9.87
C PRO A 154 -6.33 27.52 -10.11
N HIS A 155 -5.31 28.32 -9.78
CA HIS A 155 -3.90 27.98 -10.01
C HIS A 155 -3.31 27.04 -8.95
N ALA A 156 -3.97 26.85 -7.81
CA ALA A 156 -3.45 26.01 -6.73
C ALA A 156 -3.38 24.53 -7.16
N LEU A 157 -4.35 24.08 -7.96
CA LEU A 157 -4.39 22.72 -8.47
C LEU A 157 -3.33 22.48 -9.56
N ASP A 158 -3.06 23.48 -10.40
CA ASP A 158 -2.00 23.36 -11.41
C ASP A 158 -0.63 23.23 -10.76
N HIS A 159 -0.36 23.91 -9.64
CA HIS A 159 0.87 23.72 -8.87
C HIS A 159 1.00 22.31 -8.29
N VAL A 160 -0.10 21.70 -7.86
CA VAL A 160 -0.08 20.29 -7.42
C VAL A 160 0.29 19.39 -8.61
N LEU A 161 -0.36 19.56 -9.75
CA LEU A 161 -0.04 18.78 -10.95
C LEU A 161 1.42 18.97 -11.37
N GLU A 162 1.95 20.19 -11.32
CA GLU A 162 3.34 20.51 -11.63
C GLU A 162 4.32 19.78 -10.68
N GLN A 163 4.05 19.78 -9.37
CA GLN A 163 4.89 19.10 -8.37
C GLN A 163 5.04 17.61 -8.64
N TYR A 164 4.02 16.97 -9.20
CA TYR A 164 4.02 15.54 -9.53
C TYR A 164 4.30 15.28 -11.03
N TYR A 165 4.74 16.30 -11.79
CA TYR A 165 5.03 16.22 -13.22
C TYR A 165 3.84 15.78 -14.09
N LEU A 166 2.63 16.13 -13.68
CA LEU A 166 1.36 15.77 -14.33
C LEU A 166 0.88 16.82 -15.34
N LEU A 167 1.56 17.97 -15.43
CA LEU A 167 1.39 18.91 -16.56
C LEU A 167 2.22 18.42 -17.75
N THR A 168 1.64 17.50 -18.52
CA THR A 168 2.34 16.78 -19.60
C THR A 168 1.48 16.63 -20.85
N GLU A 169 2.13 16.65 -22.01
CA GLU A 169 1.52 16.31 -23.30
C GLU A 169 1.76 14.83 -23.69
N THR A 170 2.58 14.10 -22.92
CA THR A 170 2.89 12.68 -23.15
C THR A 170 2.54 11.86 -21.91
N PRO A 171 1.25 11.62 -21.65
CA PRO A 171 0.81 10.92 -20.46
C PRO A 171 1.21 9.44 -20.48
N THR A 172 1.60 8.91 -19.32
CA THR A 172 1.94 7.50 -19.12
C THR A 172 0.97 6.85 -18.15
N THR A 173 0.98 5.52 -18.08
CA THR A 173 0.23 4.76 -17.07
C THR A 173 0.62 5.12 -15.64
N ASP A 174 1.90 5.40 -15.38
CA ASP A 174 2.37 5.88 -14.07
C ASP A 174 1.71 7.20 -13.65
N TYR A 175 1.45 8.10 -14.60
CA TYR A 175 0.76 9.35 -14.33
C TYR A 175 -0.72 9.14 -14.01
N VAL A 176 -1.37 8.13 -14.61
CA VAL A 176 -2.74 7.73 -14.25
C VAL A 176 -2.80 7.23 -12.81
N TYR A 177 -1.87 6.35 -12.40
CA TYR A 177 -1.77 5.92 -11.00
C TYR A 177 -1.49 7.09 -10.05
N SER A 178 -0.60 8.02 -10.44
CA SER A 178 -0.25 9.19 -9.65
C SER A 178 -1.45 10.12 -9.45
N LEU A 179 -2.21 10.39 -10.53
CA LEU A 179 -3.41 11.22 -10.47
C LEU A 179 -4.49 10.56 -9.59
N ALA A 180 -4.67 9.25 -9.71
CA ALA A 180 -5.60 8.50 -8.87
C ALA A 180 -5.22 8.58 -7.38
N ALA A 181 -3.92 8.44 -7.06
CA ALA A 181 -3.42 8.60 -5.70
C ALA A 181 -3.63 10.02 -5.14
N LEU A 182 -3.56 11.06 -5.98
CA LEU A 182 -3.89 12.44 -5.59
C LEU A 182 -5.40 12.68 -5.43
N GLY A 183 -6.24 11.90 -6.10
CA GLY A 183 -7.70 12.04 -6.04
C GLY A 183 -8.40 11.14 -5.01
N ALA A 184 -7.72 10.11 -4.50
CA ALA A 184 -8.28 9.16 -3.56
C ALA A 184 -8.44 9.76 -2.16
N SER A 185 -9.62 9.60 -1.54
CA SER A 185 -9.82 10.04 -0.15
C SER A 185 -9.49 8.93 0.88
N SER A 186 -9.38 7.69 0.41
CA SER A 186 -9.06 6.54 1.24
C SER A 186 -8.30 5.47 0.43
N PRO A 187 -7.51 4.59 1.08
CA PRO A 187 -6.86 3.47 0.40
C PRO A 187 -7.85 2.51 -0.31
N GLN A 188 -9.09 2.41 0.18
CA GLN A 188 -10.13 1.55 -0.39
C GLN A 188 -10.50 1.96 -1.82
N GLU A 189 -10.49 3.27 -2.12
CA GLU A 189 -10.75 3.78 -3.48
C GLU A 189 -9.67 3.33 -4.48
N LEU A 190 -8.45 3.05 -4.01
CA LEU A 190 -7.34 2.63 -4.86
C LEU A 190 -7.32 1.13 -5.15
N GLN A 191 -8.08 0.31 -4.41
CA GLN A 191 -8.07 -1.13 -4.59
C GLN A 191 -8.54 -1.57 -6.00
N PRO A 192 -9.65 -1.04 -6.57
CA PRO A 192 -10.06 -1.39 -7.93
C PRO A 192 -9.05 -0.97 -9.01
N ILE A 193 -8.35 0.14 -8.78
CA ILE A 193 -7.29 0.64 -9.66
C ILE A 193 -6.10 -0.32 -9.67
N LEU A 194 -5.69 -0.81 -8.49
CA LEU A 194 -4.62 -1.80 -8.36
C LEU A 194 -5.01 -3.15 -9.00
N GLU A 195 -6.29 -3.50 -8.97
CA GLU A 195 -6.83 -4.75 -9.52
C GLU A 195 -7.08 -4.72 -11.04
N SER A 196 -6.87 -3.56 -11.68
CA SER A 196 -7.06 -3.39 -13.12
C SER A 196 -6.07 -4.25 -13.92
N LYS A 197 -6.55 -4.90 -14.98
CA LYS A 197 -5.74 -5.80 -15.81
C LYS A 197 -5.41 -5.23 -17.18
N THR A 198 -6.14 -4.20 -17.58
CA THR A 198 -5.99 -3.54 -18.88
C THR A 198 -5.96 -2.03 -18.70
N LEU A 199 -5.43 -1.31 -19.69
CA LEU A 199 -5.43 0.15 -19.69
C LEU A 199 -6.86 0.72 -19.68
N GLU A 200 -7.79 0.07 -20.38
CA GLU A 200 -9.19 0.49 -20.43
C GLU A 200 -9.86 0.38 -19.05
N GLU A 201 -9.68 -0.76 -18.37
CA GLU A 201 -10.15 -0.95 -16.98
C GLU A 201 -9.51 0.06 -16.03
N LEU A 202 -8.20 0.28 -16.15
CA LEU A 202 -7.47 1.26 -15.32
C LEU A 202 -8.06 2.65 -15.47
N VAL A 203 -8.20 3.13 -16.72
CA VAL A 203 -8.78 4.46 -16.99
C VAL A 203 -10.21 4.55 -16.47
N GLN A 204 -11.04 3.53 -16.74
CA GLN A 204 -12.43 3.52 -16.28
C GLN A 204 -12.56 3.56 -14.75
N ASN A 205 -11.72 2.82 -14.03
CA ASN A 205 -11.72 2.80 -12.57
C ASN A 205 -11.22 4.14 -12.00
N VAL A 206 -10.28 4.79 -12.66
CA VAL A 206 -9.84 6.15 -12.27
C VAL A 206 -10.92 7.18 -12.57
N GLU A 207 -11.65 7.08 -13.68
CA GLU A 207 -12.82 7.93 -13.94
C GLU A 207 -13.86 7.78 -12.82
N VAL A 208 -14.23 6.55 -12.46
CA VAL A 208 -15.17 6.27 -11.37
C VAL A 208 -14.67 6.80 -10.03
N LEU A 209 -13.37 6.73 -9.76
CA LEU A 209 -12.78 7.34 -8.56
C LEU A 209 -12.92 8.87 -8.59
N LEU A 210 -12.78 9.50 -9.75
CA LEU A 210 -12.72 10.97 -9.88
C LEU A 210 -14.09 11.64 -10.14
N GLU A 211 -15.16 10.88 -10.37
CA GLU A 211 -16.55 11.35 -10.41
C GLU A 211 -17.13 11.67 -9.02
#